data_AF-A0A3B9CWH9-F1
#
_entry.id   AF-A0A3B9CWH9-F1
#
_cell.length_a   1.000
_cell.length_b   1.000
_cell.length_c   1.000
_cell.angle_alpha   90.00
_cell.angle_beta   90.00
_cell.angle_gamma   90.00
#
_symmetry.space_group_name_H-M   'P 1'
#
loop_
_entity.id
_entity.type
_entity.pdbx_description
1 polymer ?
#
loop_
_entity_poly.entity_id
_entity_poly.type
_entity_poly.pdbx_seq_one_letter_code
_entity_poly.pdbx_strand_id
1 'polypeptide(L)'
;VKGAIFHQGYNNAFDGSQGAEMYADIFPAMISAWRTAFGDPELPFGILSLCTDGYPQTRDNYCEKMFNAGIEIRAAQYQTFLKLYQGGDKHVGFVSTYDLRRRWYHPQLKLPAGERIARWALATQYGFERQVEWKPPMLLGMEAADGRLVLRLDTDVNDPQDGAIEGFAIAGSDRKFHPATVTWAQKGRDNRGRVQYDRKQLVLTSPMVPEPIHFRYAWGRNPLANLQATGNKDLPFATQKSDDWRMEEVPLGVLEGDATLPISRGDRNKIVQALREQDRQRRITEAKLLIDELEAN
;
A
#
# COMPACT_ATOMS: atom_id res chain seq x y z
N VAL A 1 7.18 30.24 10.47
CA VAL A 1 6.52 29.39 9.46
C VAL A 1 5.74 28.30 10.19
N LYS A 2 4.52 27.94 9.76
CA LYS A 2 3.69 26.94 10.48
C LYS A 2 3.86 25.50 9.98
N GLY A 3 4.75 25.30 9.02
CA GLY A 3 5.12 24.01 8.47
C GLY A 3 5.29 24.04 6.96
N ALA A 4 5.53 22.85 6.40
CA ALA A 4 5.59 22.58 4.98
C ALA A 4 4.64 21.43 4.62
N ILE A 5 4.07 21.49 3.41
CA ILE A 5 3.32 20.39 2.82
C ILE A 5 4.04 19.98 1.54
N PHE A 6 4.41 18.72 1.43
CA PHE A 6 5.20 18.19 0.33
C PHE A 6 4.42 17.14 -0.45
N HIS A 7 4.27 17.38 -1.77
CA HIS A 7 3.62 16.48 -2.71
C HIS A 7 4.45 16.43 -4.00
N GLN A 8 5.43 15.54 -4.04
CA GLN A 8 6.35 15.35 -5.17
C GLN A 8 6.70 13.84 -5.24
N GLY A 9 7.49 13.44 -6.24
CA GLY A 9 8.09 12.11 -6.33
C GLY A 9 8.00 11.51 -7.74
N TYR A 10 7.24 12.14 -8.63
CA TYR A 10 6.95 11.60 -9.97
C TYR A 10 8.22 11.35 -10.79
N ASN A 11 9.09 12.36 -10.91
CA ASN A 11 10.31 12.27 -11.72
C ASN A 11 11.34 11.30 -11.13
N ASN A 12 11.32 11.08 -9.82
CA ASN A 12 12.20 10.12 -9.14
C ASN A 12 11.89 8.66 -9.53
N ALA A 13 10.72 8.39 -10.12
CA ALA A 13 10.37 7.07 -10.62
C ALA A 13 10.95 6.75 -12.00
N PHE A 14 11.58 7.71 -12.71
CA PHE A 14 12.06 7.50 -14.08
C PHE A 14 13.22 6.51 -14.18
N ASP A 15 14.07 6.43 -13.16
CA ASP A 15 15.23 5.52 -13.12
C ASP A 15 14.93 4.17 -12.44
N GLY A 16 13.65 3.76 -12.44
CA GLY A 16 13.25 2.46 -11.91
C GLY A 16 13.58 2.30 -10.42
N SER A 17 14.08 1.11 -10.05
CA SER A 17 14.47 0.79 -8.66
C SER A 17 15.58 1.69 -8.14
N GLN A 18 16.56 2.05 -8.98
CA GLN A 18 17.64 2.97 -8.59
C GLN A 18 17.10 4.35 -8.19
N GLY A 19 16.17 4.90 -8.97
CA GLY A 19 15.53 6.17 -8.65
C GLY A 19 14.67 6.11 -7.38
N ALA A 20 13.99 4.98 -7.15
CA ALA A 20 13.19 4.76 -5.95
C ALA A 20 14.04 4.60 -4.68
N GLU A 21 15.16 3.86 -4.76
CA GLU A 21 16.12 3.70 -3.67
C GLU A 21 16.77 5.04 -3.31
N MET A 22 17.24 5.79 -4.32
CA MET A 22 17.77 7.14 -4.12
C MET A 22 16.73 8.03 -3.43
N TYR A 23 15.46 7.99 -3.85
CA TYR A 23 14.39 8.76 -3.20
C TYR A 23 14.22 8.39 -1.72
N ALA A 24 14.25 7.09 -1.39
CA ALA A 24 14.12 6.60 -0.02
C ALA A 24 15.25 7.10 0.89
N ASP A 25 16.46 7.31 0.35
CA ASP A 25 17.59 7.87 1.08
C ASP A 25 17.50 9.39 1.23
N ILE A 26 17.21 10.12 0.13
CA ILE A 26 17.27 11.59 0.14
C ILE A 26 16.04 12.25 0.76
N PHE A 27 14.87 11.61 0.71
CA PHE A 27 13.63 12.20 1.18
C PHE A 27 13.64 12.52 2.69
N PRO A 28 14.02 11.61 3.60
CA PRO A 28 14.20 11.95 5.02
C PRO A 28 15.29 13.00 5.23
N ALA A 29 16.40 12.94 4.50
CA ALA A 29 17.48 13.92 4.60
C ALA A 29 17.02 15.34 4.19
N MET A 30 16.14 15.45 3.19
CA MET A 30 15.53 16.71 2.78
C MET A 30 14.68 17.32 3.90
N ILE A 31 13.87 16.51 4.59
CA ILE A 31 13.07 16.97 5.74
C ILE A 31 13.97 17.54 6.84
N SER A 32 15.05 16.81 7.19
CA SER A 32 16.04 17.29 8.15
C SER A 32 16.74 18.57 7.69
N ALA A 33 17.14 18.65 6.43
CA ALA A 33 17.80 19.84 5.88
C ALA A 33 16.88 21.07 5.91
N TRP A 34 15.58 20.91 5.64
CA TRP A 34 14.61 22.00 5.73
C TRP A 34 14.47 22.48 7.18
N ARG A 35 14.32 21.55 8.13
CA ARG A 35 14.30 21.89 9.57
C ARG A 35 15.53 22.70 9.98
N THR A 36 16.72 22.28 9.56
CA THR A 36 17.96 23.04 9.80
C THR A 36 17.95 24.42 9.14
N ALA A 37 17.55 24.52 7.87
CA ALA A 37 17.52 25.78 7.14
C ALA A 37 16.55 26.81 7.74
N PHE A 38 15.43 26.34 8.30
CA PHE A 38 14.48 27.19 9.02
C PHE A 38 14.86 27.46 10.48
N GLY A 39 15.92 26.82 11.00
CA GLY A 39 16.30 26.91 12.41
C GLY A 39 15.25 26.33 13.37
N ASP A 40 14.46 25.37 12.90
CA ASP A 40 13.33 24.78 13.62
C ASP A 40 13.39 23.24 13.54
N PRO A 41 13.91 22.55 14.56
CA PRO A 41 14.03 21.10 14.57
C PRO A 41 12.67 20.37 14.62
N GLU A 42 11.61 21.06 15.01
CA GLU A 42 10.24 20.53 15.10
C GLU A 42 9.34 21.10 13.99
N LEU A 43 9.92 21.71 12.94
CA LEU A 43 9.16 22.29 11.83
C LEU A 43 8.13 21.26 11.34
N PRO A 44 6.82 21.59 11.37
CA PRO A 44 5.79 20.67 10.95
C PRO A 44 5.94 20.29 9.48
N PHE A 45 5.86 19.00 9.18
CA PHE A 45 6.08 18.49 7.83
C PHE A 45 4.98 17.49 7.43
N GLY A 46 4.13 17.91 6.49
CA GLY A 46 3.05 17.10 5.95
C GLY A 46 3.45 16.41 4.64
N ILE A 47 3.30 15.10 4.57
CA ILE A 47 3.63 14.26 3.41
C ILE A 47 2.34 13.85 2.71
N LEU A 48 2.16 14.23 1.44
CA LEU A 48 1.14 13.63 0.58
C LEU A 48 1.78 12.52 -0.23
N SER A 49 1.20 11.33 -0.16
CA SER A 49 1.65 10.21 -0.97
C SER A 49 1.56 10.53 -2.46
N LEU A 50 2.47 10.00 -3.26
CA LEU A 50 2.50 10.18 -4.70
C LEU A 50 1.20 9.68 -5.33
N CYS A 51 0.60 10.55 -6.14
CA CYS A 51 -0.67 10.31 -6.80
C CYS A 51 -0.68 9.12 -7.77
N THR A 52 -1.85 8.84 -8.34
CA THR A 52 -2.03 7.78 -9.34
C THR A 52 -1.64 8.23 -10.74
N ASP A 53 -1.25 7.26 -11.56
CA ASP A 53 -0.97 7.46 -12.98
C ASP A 53 -1.23 6.15 -13.75
N GLY A 54 -1.54 6.28 -15.03
CA GLY A 54 -1.83 5.17 -15.91
C GLY A 54 -3.20 4.53 -15.66
N TYR A 55 -3.45 3.46 -16.40
CA TYR A 55 -4.73 2.76 -16.34
C TYR A 55 -4.96 2.14 -14.95
N PRO A 56 -6.20 2.22 -14.43
CA PRO A 56 -6.62 1.51 -13.24
C PRO A 56 -6.20 0.03 -13.26
N GLN A 57 -5.51 -0.41 -12.21
CA GLN A 57 -5.38 -1.83 -11.88
C GLN A 57 -6.77 -2.42 -11.65
N THR A 58 -6.99 -3.60 -12.21
CA THR A 58 -8.18 -4.43 -12.05
C THR A 58 -7.73 -5.82 -11.60
N ARG A 59 -8.68 -6.73 -11.32
CA ARG A 59 -8.34 -8.13 -11.10
C ARG A 59 -7.66 -8.73 -12.34
N ASP A 60 -8.10 -8.40 -13.57
CA ASP A 60 -7.56 -8.99 -14.81
C ASP A 60 -6.09 -8.70 -15.11
N ASN A 61 -5.58 -7.54 -14.67
CA ASN A 61 -4.22 -7.08 -14.96
C ASN A 61 -3.42 -6.80 -13.68
N TYR A 62 -3.80 -7.46 -12.58
CA TYR A 62 -3.36 -7.12 -11.25
C TYR A 62 -1.83 -7.14 -11.14
N CYS A 63 -1.20 -8.25 -11.55
CA CYS A 63 0.23 -8.49 -11.38
C CYS A 63 1.06 -7.61 -12.31
N GLU A 64 0.66 -7.42 -13.58
CA GLU A 64 1.43 -6.56 -14.49
C GLU A 64 1.48 -5.09 -14.02
N LYS A 65 0.44 -4.60 -13.33
CA LYS A 65 0.40 -3.23 -12.79
C LYS A 65 1.24 -3.04 -11.52
N MET A 66 1.73 -4.12 -10.91
CA MET A 66 2.66 -4.10 -9.77
C MET A 66 4.09 -3.72 -10.19
N PHE A 67 4.45 -3.88 -11.46
CA PHE A 67 5.79 -3.56 -11.98
C PHE A 67 5.91 -2.07 -12.34
N ASN A 68 6.00 -1.21 -11.32
CA ASN A 68 6.13 0.23 -11.50
C ASN A 68 6.85 0.90 -10.32
N ALA A 69 8.00 1.53 -10.58
CA ALA A 69 8.82 2.22 -9.56
C ALA A 69 8.09 3.36 -8.84
N GLY A 70 7.06 3.92 -9.46
CA GLY A 70 6.24 4.94 -8.82
C GLY A 70 5.47 4.46 -7.58
N ILE A 71 5.27 3.14 -7.44
CA ILE A 71 4.68 2.52 -6.25
C ILE A 71 5.69 2.54 -5.11
N GLU A 72 6.96 2.25 -5.40
CA GLU A 72 8.06 2.28 -4.42
C GLU A 72 8.26 3.69 -3.87
N ILE A 73 8.16 4.74 -4.69
CA ILE A 73 8.18 6.13 -4.20
C ILE A 73 7.04 6.38 -3.20
N ARG A 74 5.83 5.91 -3.50
CA ARG A 74 4.66 6.06 -2.61
C ARG A 74 4.88 5.32 -1.29
N ALA A 75 5.44 4.11 -1.35
CA ALA A 75 5.79 3.33 -0.16
C ALA A 75 6.89 4.01 0.66
N ALA A 76 7.95 4.53 0.02
CA ALA A 76 9.04 5.25 0.67
C ALA A 76 8.56 6.50 1.44
N GLN A 77 7.55 7.20 0.92
CA GLN A 77 6.92 8.33 1.61
C GLN A 77 6.22 7.92 2.91
N TYR A 78 5.47 6.80 2.89
CA TYR A 78 4.86 6.26 4.10
C TYR A 78 5.91 5.72 5.08
N GLN A 79 6.93 5.03 4.58
CA GLN A 79 8.03 4.52 5.41
C GLN A 79 8.81 5.65 6.08
N THR A 80 9.00 6.78 5.40
CA THR A 80 9.62 7.98 5.98
C THR A 80 8.76 8.53 7.12
N PHE A 81 7.46 8.67 6.90
CA PHE A 81 6.51 9.05 7.96
C PHE A 81 6.58 8.10 9.15
N LEU A 82 6.52 6.79 8.91
CA LEU A 82 6.58 5.76 9.95
C LEU A 82 7.84 5.88 10.80
N LYS A 83 9.01 5.93 10.16
CA LYS A 83 10.30 6.04 10.85
C LYS A 83 10.37 7.29 11.74
N LEU A 84 9.96 8.44 11.23
CA LEU A 84 9.96 9.70 11.99
C LEU A 84 8.96 9.63 13.16
N TYR A 85 7.72 9.22 12.89
CA TYR A 85 6.66 9.17 13.88
C TYR A 85 6.95 8.16 15.01
N GLN A 86 7.45 6.97 14.67
CA GLN A 86 7.90 5.97 15.65
C GLN A 86 9.15 6.42 16.41
N GLY A 87 10.03 7.21 15.77
CA GLY A 87 11.16 7.88 16.40
C GLY A 87 10.79 9.02 17.37
N GLY A 88 9.49 9.31 17.53
CA GLY A 88 8.98 10.28 18.50
C GLY A 88 8.49 11.59 17.89
N ASP A 89 8.70 11.82 16.60
CA ASP A 89 8.30 13.05 15.93
C ASP A 89 6.77 13.22 15.91
N LYS A 90 6.27 14.23 16.63
CA LYS A 90 4.83 14.57 16.69
C LYS A 90 4.41 15.61 15.65
N HIS A 91 5.36 16.13 14.88
CA HIS A 91 5.18 17.20 13.92
C HIS A 91 5.28 16.70 12.47
N VAL A 92 5.30 15.39 12.25
CA VAL A 92 5.20 14.79 10.91
C VAL A 92 3.77 14.28 10.66
N GLY A 93 3.27 14.51 9.44
CA GLY A 93 1.98 14.04 8.97
C GLY A 93 2.09 13.25 7.68
N PHE A 94 1.15 12.34 7.44
CA PHE A 94 1.06 11.58 6.18
C PHE A 94 -0.39 11.40 5.76
N VAL A 95 -0.64 11.55 4.46
CA VAL A 95 -1.93 11.22 3.85
C VAL A 95 -1.77 10.45 2.56
N SER A 96 -2.57 9.39 2.43
CA SER A 96 -2.71 8.61 1.20
C SER A 96 -3.55 9.36 0.17
N THR A 97 -3.19 9.20 -1.11
CA THR A 97 -3.92 9.77 -2.26
C THR A 97 -4.17 8.75 -3.37
N TYR A 98 -3.81 7.47 -3.16
CA TYR A 98 -3.93 6.43 -4.20
C TYR A 98 -5.39 6.11 -4.57
N ASP A 99 -6.32 6.30 -3.64
CA ASP A 99 -7.75 6.06 -3.79
C ASP A 99 -8.44 7.17 -4.59
N LEU A 100 -7.80 8.34 -4.71
CA LEU A 100 -8.19 9.44 -5.60
C LEU A 100 -7.81 9.13 -7.06
N ARG A 101 -8.23 7.96 -7.54
CA ARG A 101 -7.79 7.34 -8.78
C ARG A 101 -8.08 8.21 -10.00
N ARG A 102 -7.03 8.59 -10.73
CA ARG A 102 -7.10 9.24 -12.04
C ARG A 102 -6.03 8.66 -12.94
N ARG A 103 -6.34 8.58 -14.24
CA ARG A 103 -5.40 8.05 -15.24
C ARG A 103 -4.26 9.01 -15.52
N TRP A 104 -4.50 10.31 -15.36
CA TRP A 104 -3.55 11.35 -15.69
C TRP A 104 -2.67 11.67 -14.48
N TYR A 105 -1.36 11.75 -14.71
CA TYR A 105 -0.36 11.97 -13.66
C TYR A 105 -0.47 13.34 -12.97
N HIS A 106 -1.13 14.33 -13.57
CA HIS A 106 -1.51 15.53 -12.84
C HIS A 106 -2.79 15.27 -12.05
N PRO A 107 -2.76 15.33 -10.69
CA PRO A 107 -3.92 15.05 -9.88
C PRO A 107 -5.06 16.03 -10.21
N GLN A 108 -6.18 15.49 -10.67
CA GLN A 108 -7.40 16.27 -10.90
C GLN A 108 -8.18 16.47 -9.59
N LEU A 109 -8.08 15.51 -8.67
CA LEU A 109 -8.71 15.55 -7.35
C LEU A 109 -7.75 16.14 -6.31
N LYS A 110 -7.53 17.46 -6.37
CA LYS A 110 -6.63 18.16 -5.44
C LYS A 110 -7.30 18.55 -4.12
N LEU A 111 -8.58 18.92 -4.16
CA LEU A 111 -9.32 19.35 -2.95
C LEU A 111 -9.35 18.26 -1.88
N PRO A 112 -9.76 17.00 -2.17
CA PRO A 112 -9.77 15.96 -1.14
C PRO A 112 -8.37 15.67 -0.57
N ALA A 113 -7.34 15.68 -1.42
CA ALA A 113 -5.96 15.49 -0.96
C ALA A 113 -5.49 16.62 -0.02
N GLY A 114 -5.85 17.87 -0.34
CA GLY A 114 -5.58 19.04 0.49
C GLY A 114 -6.35 19.03 1.82
N GLU A 115 -7.63 18.64 1.79
CA GLU A 115 -8.46 18.52 2.99
C GLU A 115 -7.91 17.45 3.94
N ARG A 116 -7.47 16.30 3.42
CA ARG A 116 -6.83 15.26 4.24
C ARG A 116 -5.60 15.77 4.98
N ILE A 117 -4.67 16.46 4.29
CA ILE A 117 -3.47 16.95 4.97
C ILE A 117 -3.79 18.14 5.90
N ALA A 118 -4.82 18.91 5.58
CA ALA A 118 -5.31 19.96 6.48
C ALA A 118 -5.84 19.40 7.80
N ARG A 119 -6.44 18.18 7.81
CA ARG A 119 -6.83 17.50 9.06
C ARG A 119 -5.63 17.28 9.99
N TRP A 120 -4.50 16.82 9.43
CA TRP A 120 -3.25 16.70 10.21
C TRP A 120 -2.79 18.06 10.75
N ALA A 121 -2.79 19.09 9.91
CA ALA A 121 -2.39 20.43 10.34
C ALA A 121 -3.30 20.94 11.46
N LEU A 122 -4.62 20.83 11.31
CA LEU A 122 -5.60 21.23 12.32
C LEU A 122 -5.38 20.49 13.66
N ALA A 123 -5.25 19.17 13.60
CA ALA A 123 -5.06 18.35 14.78
C ALA A 123 -3.75 18.64 15.50
N THR A 124 -2.65 18.86 14.77
CA THR A 124 -1.30 18.92 15.37
C THR A 124 -0.79 20.34 15.58
N GLN A 125 -1.23 21.32 14.78
CA GLN A 125 -0.69 22.69 14.77
C GLN A 125 -1.70 23.74 15.25
N TYR A 126 -3.00 23.40 15.29
CA TYR A 126 -4.07 24.33 15.66
C TYR A 126 -4.91 23.87 16.86
N GLY A 127 -4.51 22.80 17.57
CA GLY A 127 -5.15 22.38 18.82
C GLY A 127 -6.50 21.68 18.66
N PHE A 128 -6.71 21.04 17.51
CA PHE A 128 -7.94 20.28 17.23
C PHE A 128 -7.76 18.75 17.36
N GLU A 129 -6.77 18.28 18.12
CA GLU A 129 -6.42 16.87 18.24
C GLU A 129 -7.56 16.00 18.80
N ARG A 130 -8.51 16.60 19.54
CA ARG A 130 -9.67 15.90 20.11
C ARG A 130 -10.87 15.86 19.17
N GLN A 131 -10.85 16.65 18.09
CA GLN A 131 -11.96 16.83 17.16
C GLN A 131 -11.68 16.25 15.79
N VAL A 132 -10.40 16.11 15.42
CA VAL A 132 -9.99 15.75 14.06
C VAL A 132 -9.08 14.53 14.06
N GLU A 133 -9.60 13.42 13.54
CA GLU A 133 -8.79 12.27 13.17
C GLU A 133 -8.06 12.53 11.84
N TRP A 134 -6.77 12.21 11.81
CA TRP A 134 -5.92 12.42 10.64
C TRP A 134 -4.98 11.25 10.34
N LYS A 135 -4.70 10.39 11.34
CA LYS A 135 -3.74 9.30 11.18
C LYS A 135 -4.36 8.19 10.33
N PRO A 136 -3.65 7.68 9.30
CA PRO A 136 -4.08 6.47 8.61
C PRO A 136 -4.07 5.28 9.59
N PRO A 137 -4.85 4.21 9.34
CA PRO A 137 -4.69 2.96 10.07
C PRO A 137 -3.24 2.47 10.05
N MET A 138 -2.73 1.99 11.19
CA MET A 138 -1.33 1.62 11.35
C MET A 138 -1.19 0.12 11.57
N LEU A 139 -0.22 -0.50 10.89
CA LEU A 139 0.13 -1.90 11.10
C LEU A 139 0.90 -2.07 12.42
N LEU A 140 0.38 -2.94 13.30
CA LEU A 140 0.96 -3.29 14.59
C LEU A 140 1.69 -4.65 14.57
N GLY A 141 1.46 -5.47 13.55
CA GLY A 141 2.07 -6.78 13.44
C GLY A 141 1.54 -7.59 12.26
N MET A 142 2.33 -8.57 11.86
CA MET A 142 2.04 -9.52 10.79
C MET A 142 2.48 -10.90 11.27
N GLU A 143 1.64 -11.91 11.08
CA GLU A 143 1.92 -13.30 11.43
C GLU A 143 1.52 -14.22 10.28
N ALA A 144 2.45 -15.10 9.86
CA ALA A 144 2.19 -16.16 8.90
C ALA A 144 1.94 -17.46 9.66
N ALA A 145 0.77 -18.07 9.45
CA ALA A 145 0.40 -19.34 10.07
C ALA A 145 -0.68 -20.03 9.24
N ASP A 146 -0.71 -21.36 9.19
CA ASP A 146 -1.81 -22.15 8.62
C ASP A 146 -2.26 -21.73 7.20
N GLY A 147 -1.31 -21.38 6.32
CA GLY A 147 -1.61 -20.95 4.94
C GLY A 147 -2.32 -19.60 4.80
N ARG A 148 -2.25 -18.77 5.84
CA ARG A 148 -2.81 -17.40 5.87
C ARG A 148 -1.81 -16.41 6.45
N LEU A 149 -2.02 -15.15 6.13
CA LEU A 149 -1.29 -14.03 6.73
C LEU A 149 -2.27 -13.19 7.56
N VAL A 150 -1.99 -13.04 8.85
CA VAL A 150 -2.80 -12.25 9.78
C VAL A 150 -2.14 -10.90 10.02
N LEU A 151 -2.86 -9.83 9.73
CA LEU A 151 -2.41 -8.45 9.96
C LEU A 151 -3.19 -7.84 11.11
N ARG A 152 -2.47 -7.27 12.09
CA ARG A 152 -3.07 -6.55 13.22
C ARG A 152 -2.90 -5.05 13.04
N LEU A 153 -3.98 -4.30 13.19
CA LEU A 153 -4.06 -2.86 13.02
C LEU A 153 -4.40 -2.15 14.34
N ASP A 154 -4.10 -0.86 14.45
CA ASP A 154 -4.40 -0.06 15.64
C ASP A 154 -5.87 0.37 15.75
N THR A 155 -6.56 0.41 14.61
CA THR A 155 -7.95 0.85 14.48
C THR A 155 -8.79 -0.13 13.66
N ASP A 156 -10.10 -0.02 13.80
CA ASP A 156 -11.07 -0.82 13.04
C ASP A 156 -11.09 -0.35 11.59
N VAL A 157 -11.00 -1.29 10.66
CA VAL A 157 -10.97 -0.98 9.22
C VAL A 157 -12.07 -1.70 8.45
N ASN A 158 -12.51 -1.08 7.36
CA ASN A 158 -13.46 -1.65 6.42
C ASN A 158 -13.28 -1.03 5.03
N ASP A 159 -13.94 -1.63 4.03
CA ASP A 159 -14.31 -0.91 2.82
C ASP A 159 -15.33 0.20 3.16
N PRO A 160 -15.14 1.44 2.67
CA PRO A 160 -16.07 2.56 2.89
C PRO A 160 -17.51 2.33 2.42
N GLN A 161 -17.75 1.38 1.52
CA GLN A 161 -19.07 1.02 1.01
C GLN A 161 -19.59 -0.29 1.62
N ASP A 162 -18.94 -0.78 2.68
CA ASP A 162 -19.25 -2.04 3.35
C ASP A 162 -19.21 -3.27 2.41
N GLY A 163 -18.41 -3.19 1.35
CA GLY A 163 -18.14 -4.27 0.39
C GLY A 163 -16.92 -5.12 0.73
N ALA A 164 -16.47 -5.93 -0.24
CA ALA A 164 -15.26 -6.74 -0.10
C ALA A 164 -14.01 -5.85 0.02
N ILE A 165 -13.09 -6.23 0.91
CA ILE A 165 -11.80 -5.55 1.03
C ILE A 165 -10.89 -6.01 -0.11
N GLU A 166 -10.35 -5.04 -0.84
CA GLU A 166 -9.56 -5.20 -2.04
C GLU A 166 -8.17 -4.56 -1.88
N GLY A 167 -7.22 -5.03 -2.69
CA GLY A 167 -5.92 -4.38 -2.84
C GLY A 167 -4.77 -4.96 -2.02
N PHE A 168 -5.00 -6.07 -1.31
CA PHE A 168 -3.92 -6.90 -0.78
C PHE A 168 -3.46 -7.93 -1.83
N ALA A 169 -2.16 -8.10 -1.93
CA ALA A 169 -1.51 -9.22 -2.58
C ALA A 169 -0.59 -9.91 -1.59
N ILE A 170 -0.51 -11.24 -1.63
CA ILE A 170 0.39 -12.05 -0.79
C ILE A 170 1.30 -12.91 -1.66
N ALA A 171 2.48 -13.25 -1.15
CA ALA A 171 3.46 -14.10 -1.83
C ALA A 171 4.15 -15.05 -0.84
N GLY A 172 4.56 -16.21 -1.35
CA GLY A 172 5.46 -17.15 -0.67
C GLY A 172 6.93 -16.86 -0.99
N SER A 173 7.80 -17.84 -0.75
CA SER A 173 9.24 -17.77 -1.04
C SER A 173 9.58 -17.65 -2.52
N ASP A 174 8.65 -17.99 -3.41
CA ASP A 174 8.78 -17.85 -4.87
C ASP A 174 8.59 -16.41 -5.37
N ARG A 175 8.28 -15.48 -4.46
CA ARG A 175 8.04 -14.06 -4.73
C ARG A 175 6.89 -13.82 -5.73
N LYS A 176 5.98 -14.78 -5.92
CA LYS A 176 4.80 -14.60 -6.79
C LYS A 176 3.65 -14.00 -6.01
N PHE A 177 3.43 -12.71 -6.18
CA PHE A 177 2.32 -12.00 -5.54
C PHE A 177 0.99 -12.25 -6.23
N HIS A 178 0.03 -12.82 -5.51
CA HIS A 178 -1.35 -12.96 -5.98
C HIS A 178 -2.32 -12.13 -5.13
N PRO A 179 -3.40 -11.57 -5.71
CA PRO A 179 -4.49 -10.97 -4.95
C PRO A 179 -4.97 -11.89 -3.83
N ALA A 180 -5.18 -11.32 -2.65
CA ALA A 180 -5.67 -12.04 -1.49
C ALA A 180 -7.18 -11.83 -1.31
N THR A 181 -7.87 -12.88 -0.87
CA THR A 181 -9.16 -12.77 -0.20
C THR A 181 -8.91 -12.26 1.21
N VAL A 182 -9.70 -11.28 1.63
CA VAL A 182 -9.54 -10.62 2.93
C VAL A 182 -10.80 -10.84 3.76
N THR A 183 -10.60 -11.36 4.96
CA THR A 183 -11.66 -11.49 5.97
C THR A 183 -11.19 -10.87 7.29
N TRP A 184 -12.09 -10.70 8.25
CA TRP A 184 -11.69 -10.34 9.61
C TRP A 184 -11.50 -11.58 10.47
N ALA A 185 -10.60 -11.51 11.45
CA ALA A 185 -10.44 -12.59 12.42
C ALA A 185 -11.73 -12.76 13.23
N GLN A 186 -12.15 -14.00 13.45
CA GLN A 186 -13.28 -14.30 14.30
C GLN A 186 -12.89 -14.12 15.79
N LYS A 187 -13.66 -13.32 16.52
CA LYS A 187 -13.48 -13.07 17.96
C LYS A 187 -14.35 -13.98 18.83
N GLY A 188 -15.43 -14.53 18.27
CA GLY A 188 -16.36 -15.40 18.99
C GLY A 188 -17.75 -15.42 18.37
N ARG A 189 -18.76 -15.75 19.16
CA ARG A 189 -20.18 -15.66 18.79
C ARG A 189 -20.94 -14.87 19.86
N ASP A 190 -21.96 -14.15 19.44
CA ASP A 190 -22.88 -13.49 20.37
C ASP A 190 -23.88 -14.50 20.99
N ASN A 191 -24.72 -14.03 21.91
CA ASN A 191 -25.73 -14.84 22.59
C ASN A 191 -26.82 -15.42 21.65
N ARG A 192 -26.83 -14.98 20.37
CA ARG A 192 -27.72 -15.49 19.31
C ARG A 192 -26.97 -16.40 18.34
N GLY A 193 -25.74 -16.79 18.66
CA GLY A 193 -24.89 -17.64 17.84
C GLY A 193 -24.26 -16.94 16.63
N ARG A 194 -24.41 -15.63 16.46
CA ARG A 194 -23.87 -14.89 15.31
C ARG A 194 -22.38 -14.65 15.50
N VAL A 195 -21.59 -14.97 14.48
CA VAL A 195 -20.14 -14.75 14.47
C VAL A 195 -19.83 -13.28 14.69
N GLN A 196 -18.90 -13.00 15.61
CA GLN A 196 -18.37 -11.67 15.87
C GLN A 196 -16.95 -11.61 15.34
N TYR A 197 -16.63 -10.50 14.68
CA TYR A 197 -15.33 -10.28 14.04
C TYR A 197 -14.53 -9.20 14.77
N ASP A 198 -13.22 -9.37 14.83
CA ASP A 198 -12.28 -8.33 15.22
C ASP A 198 -11.87 -7.51 13.99
N ARG A 199 -12.44 -6.30 13.86
CA ARG A 199 -12.20 -5.42 12.71
C ARG A 199 -10.79 -4.81 12.68
N LYS A 200 -9.97 -5.07 13.69
CA LYS A 200 -8.55 -4.70 13.73
C LYS A 200 -7.64 -5.81 13.22
N GLN A 201 -8.18 -6.99 12.93
CA GLN A 201 -7.39 -8.14 12.48
C GLN A 201 -7.88 -8.61 11.13
N LEU A 202 -7.04 -8.46 10.10
CA LEU A 202 -7.31 -8.95 8.76
C LEU A 202 -6.64 -10.31 8.57
N VAL A 203 -7.36 -11.24 7.96
CA VAL A 203 -6.87 -12.56 7.57
C VAL A 203 -6.83 -12.61 6.04
N LEU A 204 -5.63 -12.74 5.50
CA LEU A 204 -5.36 -12.78 4.06
C LEU A 204 -5.09 -14.21 3.63
N THR A 205 -5.76 -14.64 2.55
CA THR A 205 -5.62 -15.98 1.96
C THR A 205 -5.63 -15.91 0.44
N SER A 206 -5.01 -16.88 -0.23
CA SER A 206 -5.11 -17.03 -1.68
C SER A 206 -4.88 -18.49 -2.05
N PRO A 207 -5.73 -19.13 -2.88
CA PRO A 207 -5.49 -20.50 -3.34
C PRO A 207 -4.21 -20.63 -4.18
N MET A 208 -3.70 -19.51 -4.71
CA MET A 208 -2.45 -19.46 -5.46
C MET A 208 -1.21 -19.40 -4.56
N VAL A 209 -1.37 -19.16 -3.24
CA VAL A 209 -0.27 -18.93 -2.30
C VAL A 209 -0.55 -19.72 -1.02
N PRO A 210 -0.24 -21.03 -1.02
CA PRO A 210 -0.51 -21.91 0.12
C PRO A 210 0.35 -21.59 1.35
N GLU A 211 1.51 -20.94 1.17
CA GLU A 211 2.44 -20.58 2.24
C GLU A 211 2.82 -19.10 2.15
N PRO A 212 1.93 -18.16 2.52
CA PRO A 212 2.20 -16.74 2.41
C PRO A 212 3.17 -16.26 3.49
N ILE A 213 4.20 -15.51 3.09
CA ILE A 213 5.21 -14.92 3.99
C ILE A 213 5.24 -13.39 3.94
N HIS A 214 4.78 -12.80 2.83
CA HIS A 214 4.76 -11.35 2.64
C HIS A 214 3.45 -10.87 2.03
N PHE A 215 3.10 -9.61 2.32
CA PHE A 215 2.04 -8.88 1.64
C PHE A 215 2.53 -7.59 1.00
N ARG A 216 1.73 -7.13 0.04
CA ARG A 216 1.75 -5.76 -0.51
C ARG A 216 0.33 -5.22 -0.53
N TYR A 217 0.13 -3.96 -0.14
CA TYR A 217 -1.17 -3.30 -0.14
C TYR A 217 -1.18 -2.05 -1.02
N ALA A 218 -2.26 -1.86 -1.79
CA ALA A 218 -2.40 -0.77 -2.78
C ALA A 218 -1.21 -0.72 -3.76
N TRP A 219 -0.72 -1.91 -4.14
CA TRP A 219 0.51 -2.09 -4.90
C TRP A 219 0.25 -2.01 -6.40
N GLY A 220 0.12 -0.79 -6.87
CA GLY A 220 -0.14 -0.45 -8.27
C GLY A 220 0.01 1.05 -8.45
N ARG A 221 0.44 1.50 -9.64
CA ARG A 221 0.56 2.94 -9.89
C ARG A 221 -0.81 3.63 -9.76
N ASN A 222 -1.87 2.95 -10.23
CA ASN A 222 -3.26 3.32 -10.03
C ASN A 222 -4.01 2.11 -9.44
N PRO A 223 -3.86 1.84 -8.13
CA PRO A 223 -4.14 0.52 -7.56
C PRO A 223 -5.64 0.26 -7.37
N LEU A 224 -6.03 -1.01 -7.47
CA LEU A 224 -7.30 -1.49 -6.91
C LEU A 224 -7.08 -1.63 -5.40
N ALA A 225 -7.66 -0.75 -4.59
CA ALA A 225 -7.54 -0.79 -3.13
C ALA A 225 -8.59 0.11 -2.49
N ASN A 226 -9.16 -0.30 -1.35
CA ASN A 226 -10.28 0.39 -0.72
C ASN A 226 -10.27 0.42 0.82
N LEU A 227 -9.31 -0.22 1.50
CA LEU A 227 -9.29 -0.28 2.96
C LEU A 227 -9.13 1.11 3.60
N GLN A 228 -10.05 1.46 4.50
CA GLN A 228 -10.02 2.69 5.28
C GLN A 228 -10.42 2.45 6.74
N ALA A 229 -10.21 3.45 7.60
CA ALA A 229 -10.77 3.44 8.95
C ALA A 229 -12.32 3.43 8.94
N THR A 230 -12.95 2.65 9.81
CA THR A 230 -14.42 2.52 9.86
C THR A 230 -15.12 3.81 10.31
N GLY A 231 -14.50 4.58 11.20
CA GLY A 231 -15.06 5.84 11.74
C GLY A 231 -14.86 7.07 10.84
N ASN A 232 -13.97 6.98 9.85
CA ASN A 232 -13.63 8.08 8.97
C ASN A 232 -13.27 7.55 7.57
N LYS A 233 -14.23 7.64 6.66
CA LYS A 233 -14.16 7.17 5.26
C LYS A 233 -13.27 8.05 4.36
N ASP A 234 -12.33 8.78 4.97
CA ASP A 234 -11.35 9.64 4.32
C ASP A 234 -9.92 9.41 4.86
N LEU A 235 -9.71 8.30 5.58
CA LEU A 235 -8.41 7.86 6.13
C LEU A 235 -8.02 6.48 5.57
N PRO A 236 -7.46 6.41 4.35
CA PRO A 236 -7.05 5.15 3.74
C PRO A 236 -5.83 4.53 4.42
N PHE A 237 -5.83 3.20 4.49
CA PHE A 237 -4.63 2.44 4.86
C PHE A 237 -3.50 2.74 3.86
N ALA A 238 -2.29 3.02 4.33
CA ALA A 238 -1.23 3.49 3.43
C ALA A 238 -0.67 2.38 2.53
N THR A 239 -0.25 2.74 1.31
CA THR A 239 0.50 1.84 0.43
C THR A 239 1.78 1.39 1.12
N GLN A 240 1.94 0.07 1.27
CA GLN A 240 3.07 -0.52 1.98
C GLN A 240 3.29 -1.97 1.56
N LYS A 241 4.47 -2.48 1.88
CA LYS A 241 4.89 -3.86 1.67
C LYS A 241 5.61 -4.40 2.89
N SER A 242 5.63 -5.72 3.06
CA SER A 242 6.40 -6.40 4.12
C SER A 242 7.71 -7.03 3.63
N ASP A 243 7.94 -7.05 2.32
CA ASP A 243 9.17 -7.56 1.70
C ASP A 243 10.16 -6.42 1.40
N ASP A 244 11.42 -6.79 1.20
CA ASP A 244 12.52 -5.92 0.78
C ASP A 244 12.95 -6.16 -0.68
N TRP A 245 12.18 -6.93 -1.45
CA TRP A 245 12.54 -7.32 -2.81
C TRP A 245 12.35 -6.17 -3.80
N ARG A 246 13.30 -6.05 -4.72
CA ARG A 246 13.21 -5.12 -5.85
C ARG A 246 12.18 -5.61 -6.87
N MET A 247 11.58 -4.70 -7.64
CA MET A 247 10.51 -5.06 -8.58
C MET A 247 10.98 -6.02 -9.69
N GLU A 248 12.25 -5.97 -10.06
CA GLU A 248 12.92 -6.83 -11.05
C GLU A 248 13.24 -8.23 -10.53
N GLU A 249 13.20 -8.43 -9.22
CA GLU A 249 13.38 -9.73 -8.57
C GLU A 249 12.04 -10.44 -8.30
N VAL A 250 10.95 -9.88 -8.82
CA VAL A 250 9.58 -10.29 -8.56
C VAL A 250 8.85 -10.49 -9.90
N PRO A 251 8.49 -11.74 -10.27
CA PRO A 251 8.72 -13.00 -9.56
C PRO A 251 10.16 -13.51 -9.55
N LEU A 252 10.49 -14.40 -8.61
CA LEU A 252 11.79 -15.07 -8.56
C LEU A 252 11.98 -15.99 -9.78
N GLY A 253 13.19 -16.01 -10.34
CA GLY A 253 13.59 -16.92 -11.41
C GLY A 253 13.14 -16.51 -12.82
N VAL A 254 12.60 -15.30 -13.01
CA VAL A 254 12.28 -14.78 -14.36
C VAL A 254 13.53 -14.29 -15.10
N LEU A 255 14.47 -13.70 -14.37
CA LEU A 255 15.78 -13.33 -14.88
C LEU A 255 16.82 -14.34 -14.41
N GLU A 256 17.83 -14.59 -15.24
CA GLU A 256 18.97 -15.44 -14.88
C GLU A 256 19.96 -14.65 -14.03
N GLY A 257 20.18 -15.09 -12.79
CA GLY A 257 21.07 -14.41 -11.84
C GLY A 257 20.49 -13.10 -11.28
N ASP A 258 21.36 -12.32 -10.64
CA ASP A 258 20.99 -11.03 -10.07
C ASP A 258 20.79 -9.96 -11.16
N ALA A 259 19.73 -9.17 -11.04
CA ALA A 259 19.43 -8.12 -12.01
C ALA A 259 20.43 -6.95 -11.90
N THR A 260 21.22 -6.72 -12.95
CA THR A 260 22.00 -5.48 -13.09
C THR A 260 21.08 -4.29 -13.40
N LEU A 261 21.29 -3.17 -12.71
CA LEU A 261 20.54 -1.93 -12.89
C LEU A 261 21.31 -0.90 -13.73
N PRO A 262 20.63 -0.15 -14.64
CA PRO A 262 19.21 -0.30 -15.00
C PRO A 262 18.97 -1.58 -15.82
N ILE A 263 17.82 -2.24 -15.60
CA ILE A 263 17.47 -3.44 -16.36
C ILE A 263 17.31 -3.16 -17.86
N SER A 264 17.64 -4.13 -18.70
CA SER A 264 17.45 -4.02 -20.14
C SER A 264 15.96 -3.98 -20.52
N ARG A 265 15.64 -3.43 -21.69
CA ARG A 265 14.28 -3.51 -22.25
C ARG A 265 13.83 -4.96 -22.45
N GLY A 266 14.75 -5.87 -22.78
CA GLY A 266 14.48 -7.29 -22.94
C GLY A 266 14.05 -7.94 -21.62
N ASP A 267 14.80 -7.70 -20.54
CA ASP A 267 14.51 -8.23 -19.22
C ASP A 267 13.22 -7.66 -18.63
N ARG A 268 13.00 -6.35 -18.83
CA ARG A 268 11.70 -5.74 -18.53
C ARG A 268 10.54 -6.45 -19.23
N ASN A 269 10.69 -6.78 -20.51
CA ASN A 269 9.66 -7.50 -21.25
C ASN A 269 9.45 -8.92 -20.70
N LYS A 270 10.51 -9.64 -20.35
CA LYS A 270 10.40 -10.98 -19.72
C LYS A 270 9.59 -10.92 -18.42
N ILE A 271 9.91 -9.96 -17.53
CA ILE A 271 9.18 -9.74 -16.27
C ILE A 271 7.70 -9.44 -16.52
N VAL A 272 7.40 -8.49 -17.42
CA VAL A 272 6.00 -8.15 -17.74
C VAL A 272 5.24 -9.34 -18.31
N GLN A 273 5.85 -10.17 -19.16
CA GLN A 273 5.20 -11.38 -19.67
C GLN A 273 4.96 -12.42 -18.57
N ALA A 274 5.91 -12.63 -17.67
CA ALA A 274 5.73 -13.53 -16.53
C ALA A 274 4.57 -13.07 -15.61
N LEU A 275 4.45 -11.77 -15.36
CA LEU A 275 3.34 -11.21 -14.56
C LEU A 275 1.99 -11.36 -15.25
N ARG A 276 1.92 -11.18 -16.57
CA ARG A 276 0.69 -11.43 -17.35
C ARG A 276 0.28 -12.89 -17.33
N GLU A 277 1.25 -13.79 -17.45
CA GLU A 277 1.03 -15.21 -17.35
C GLU A 277 0.52 -15.60 -15.95
N GLN A 278 1.05 -14.98 -14.90
CA GLN A 278 0.56 -15.16 -13.53
C GLN A 278 -0.92 -14.74 -13.39
N ASP A 279 -1.32 -13.60 -13.95
CA ASP A 279 -2.73 -13.17 -13.98
C ASP A 279 -3.62 -14.15 -14.79
N ARG A 280 -3.11 -14.70 -15.90
CA ARG A 280 -3.81 -15.71 -16.70
C ARG A 280 -4.03 -17.00 -15.91
N GLN A 281 -2.98 -17.53 -15.27
CA GLN A 281 -3.06 -18.77 -14.48
C GLN A 281 -3.98 -18.64 -13.28
N ARG A 282 -3.93 -17.49 -12.59
CA ARG A 282 -4.86 -17.18 -11.49
C ARG A 282 -6.32 -17.26 -11.97
N ARG A 283 -6.66 -16.59 -13.08
CA ARG A 283 -8.04 -16.58 -13.59
C ARG A 283 -8.53 -17.97 -14.03
N ILE A 284 -7.66 -18.78 -14.63
CA ILE A 284 -7.99 -20.18 -14.97
C ILE A 284 -8.27 -20.99 -13.70
N THR A 285 -7.45 -20.80 -12.66
CA THR A 285 -7.61 -21.51 -11.38
C THR A 285 -8.90 -21.08 -10.67
N GLU A 286 -9.19 -19.78 -10.61
CA GLU A 286 -10.43 -19.24 -10.06
C GLU A 286 -11.67 -19.77 -10.81
N ALA A 287 -11.61 -19.85 -12.14
CA ALA A 287 -12.70 -20.40 -12.94
C ALA A 287 -12.94 -21.90 -12.66
N LYS A 288 -11.86 -22.69 -12.49
CA LYS A 288 -11.98 -24.11 -12.14
C LYS A 288 -12.58 -24.30 -10.75
N LEU A 289 -12.09 -23.56 -9.75
CA LEU A 289 -12.63 -23.62 -8.38
C LEU A 289 -14.11 -23.25 -8.33
N LEU A 290 -14.53 -22.26 -9.13
CA LEU A 290 -15.95 -21.89 -9.24
C LEU A 290 -16.79 -23.01 -9.87
N ILE A 291 -16.27 -23.69 -10.91
CA ILE A 291 -16.97 -24.84 -11.52
C ILE A 291 -17.09 -25.96 -10.49
N ASP A 292 -16.00 -26.31 -9.80
CA ASP A 292 -16.00 -27.37 -8.78
C ASP A 292 -16.99 -27.05 -7.64
N GLU A 293 -17.08 -25.79 -7.20
CA GLU A 293 -18.05 -25.34 -6.20
C GLU A 293 -19.50 -25.45 -6.69
N LEU A 294 -19.76 -25.14 -7.97
CA LEU A 294 -21.10 -25.24 -8.56
C LEU A 294 -21.51 -26.70 -8.82
N GLU A 295 -20.56 -27.60 -9.11
CA GLU A 295 -20.84 -29.03 -9.30
C GLU A 295 -21.03 -29.77 -7.96
N ALA A 296 -20.48 -29.25 -6.87
CA ALA A 296 -20.63 -29.81 -5.52
C ALA A 296 -21.94 -29.43 -4.82
N ASN A 297 -22.67 -28.44 -5.32
CA ASN A 297 -23.94 -27.93 -4.79
C ASN A 297 -25.16 -28.43 -5.57
#